data_AF-A0A6I6GXM0-F1
#
_entry.id   AF-A0A6I6GXM0-F1
#
_cell.length_a   1.000
_cell.length_b   1.000
_cell.length_c   1.000
_cell.angle_alpha   90.00
_cell.angle_beta   90.00
_cell.angle_gamma   90.00
#
_symmetry.space_group_name_H-M   'P 1'
#
loop_
_entity.id
_entity.type
_entity.pdbx_description
1 polymer ?
#
loop_
_entity_poly.entity_id
_entity_poly.type
_entity_poly.pdbx_seq_one_letter_code
_entity_poly.pdbx_strand_id
1 'polypeptide(L)'
;MEHNLSRFSSEMEGHGGPFFITILIVLIGLLPLSSHVGTLVQYLRQRKMPDVVLFSLIVSLVYIIFFSVSSTKLPNYPMPCYPFVAVLLGYLLQGMLQKEVAWKKYTWWILMVIGLALPVAGYIALGFEKETTHIRWVAAGLLVLPIGLLWAMLQQRKSWQQSLRWLGITYFLFNAFFLGIAYPLVYRQNPVTLMQPLLQQGKPVVVAYKDFNPAFLFNAPDAAWRLPVATDTSTLRQICTTNFLKGDSVIYIISRTDKLQEMNGLPVFEVLQKRDLFEYPTTVLLRWQAKNEN
;
A
#
# COMPACT_ATOMS: atom_id res chain seq x y z
N MET A 1 -6.19 -25.44 -11.62
CA MET A 1 -5.06 -25.75 -10.70
C MET A 1 -3.76 -25.09 -11.14
N GLU A 2 -3.47 -25.01 -12.45
CA GLU A 2 -2.28 -24.34 -13.00
C GLU A 2 -2.12 -22.89 -12.52
N HIS A 3 -3.20 -22.10 -12.41
CA HIS A 3 -3.13 -20.73 -11.89
C HIS A 3 -2.71 -20.64 -10.41
N ASN A 4 -3.04 -21.63 -9.57
CA ASN A 4 -2.66 -21.61 -8.14
C ASN A 4 -1.23 -22.11 -7.95
N LEU A 5 -0.84 -23.16 -8.68
CA LEU A 5 0.52 -23.68 -8.65
C LEU A 5 1.51 -22.66 -9.22
N SER A 6 1.22 -22.07 -10.39
CA SER A 6 2.07 -21.03 -10.98
C SER A 6 2.23 -19.83 -10.05
N ARG A 7 1.15 -19.31 -9.45
CA ARG A 7 1.24 -18.20 -8.48
C ARG A 7 2.06 -18.54 -7.22
N PHE A 8 2.06 -19.81 -6.80
CA PHE A 8 2.85 -20.28 -5.67
C PHE A 8 4.33 -20.48 -6.04
N SER A 9 4.61 -20.99 -7.23
CA SER A 9 5.95 -21.38 -7.69
C SER A 9 6.71 -20.32 -8.48
N SER A 10 6.05 -19.28 -8.97
CA SER A 10 6.69 -18.17 -9.68
C SER A 10 6.27 -16.83 -9.12
N GLU A 11 7.21 -15.88 -9.15
CA GLU A 11 6.95 -14.49 -8.81
C GLU A 11 5.99 -13.89 -9.82
N MET A 12 4.92 -13.25 -9.33
CA MET A 12 3.97 -12.53 -10.17
C MET A 12 4.22 -11.04 -10.02
N GLU A 13 4.19 -10.31 -11.14
CA GLU A 13 4.13 -8.84 -11.16
C GLU A 13 5.27 -8.15 -10.39
N GLY A 14 6.44 -8.81 -10.28
CA GLY A 14 7.59 -8.30 -9.53
C GLY A 14 7.43 -8.32 -8.00
N HIS A 15 6.37 -8.96 -7.48
CA HIS A 15 6.12 -9.14 -6.04
C HIS A 15 6.87 -10.34 -5.44
N GLY A 16 8.07 -10.58 -5.94
CA GLY A 16 9.03 -11.48 -5.29
C GLY A 16 9.47 -10.93 -3.94
N GLY A 17 10.21 -11.73 -3.20
CA GLY A 17 10.85 -11.27 -1.97
C GLY A 17 11.31 -12.40 -1.07
N PRO A 18 12.28 -12.13 -0.18
CA PRO A 18 12.82 -13.14 0.69
C PRO A 18 11.74 -13.72 1.62
N PHE A 19 11.98 -14.93 2.15
CA PHE A 19 10.99 -15.65 2.94
C PHE A 19 10.50 -14.87 4.17
N PHE A 20 11.34 -14.00 4.74
CA PHE A 20 11.02 -13.22 5.95
C PHE A 20 10.07 -12.03 5.70
N ILE A 21 9.77 -11.67 4.45
CA ILE A 21 8.86 -10.56 4.13
C ILE A 21 7.47 -10.80 4.71
N THR A 22 6.94 -12.02 4.58
CA THR A 22 5.63 -12.40 5.13
C THR A 22 5.60 -12.23 6.65
N ILE A 23 6.68 -12.62 7.34
CA ILE A 23 6.81 -12.46 8.79
C ILE A 23 6.80 -10.97 9.14
N LEU A 24 7.57 -10.15 8.41
CA LEU A 24 7.63 -8.71 8.63
C LEU A 24 6.26 -8.04 8.43
N ILE A 25 5.52 -8.41 7.39
CA ILE A 25 4.16 -7.92 7.12
C ILE A 25 3.24 -8.20 8.32
N VAL A 26 3.25 -9.43 8.83
CA VAL A 26 2.43 -9.81 10.00
C VAL A 26 2.84 -9.03 11.25
N LEU A 27 4.15 -8.90 11.50
CA LEU A 27 4.65 -8.13 12.65
C LEU A 27 4.28 -6.65 12.56
N ILE A 28 4.35 -6.04 11.38
CA ILE A 28 3.94 -4.65 11.17
C ILE A 28 2.43 -4.49 11.39
N GLY A 29 1.62 -5.39 10.81
CA GLY A 29 0.16 -5.34 10.96
C GLY A 29 -0.32 -5.59 12.40
N LEU A 30 0.51 -6.21 13.23
CA LEU A 30 0.25 -6.45 14.65
C LEU A 30 0.81 -5.35 15.57
N LEU A 31 1.47 -4.31 15.05
CA LEU A 31 1.95 -3.21 15.89
C LEU A 31 0.76 -2.56 16.62
N PRO A 32 0.89 -2.23 17.91
CA PRO A 32 2.11 -2.30 18.73
C PRO A 32 2.41 -3.67 19.36
N LEU A 33 1.45 -4.59 19.37
CA LEU A 33 1.51 -5.82 20.15
C LEU A 33 2.56 -6.82 19.64
N SER A 34 2.99 -6.70 18.38
CA SER A 34 4.12 -7.47 17.84
C SER A 34 5.43 -7.25 18.61
N SER A 35 5.60 -6.11 19.30
CA SER A 35 6.75 -5.88 20.18
C SER A 35 6.83 -6.88 21.34
N HIS A 36 5.72 -7.55 21.68
CA HIS A 36 5.64 -8.57 22.73
C HIS A 36 5.80 -10.00 22.24
N VAL A 37 6.12 -10.25 20.96
CA VAL A 37 6.25 -11.63 20.42
C VAL A 37 7.26 -12.47 21.20
N GLY A 38 8.41 -11.90 21.59
CA GLY A 38 9.37 -12.61 22.45
C GLY A 38 8.79 -13.02 23.81
N THR A 39 7.98 -12.15 24.41
CA THR A 39 7.28 -12.41 25.68
C THR A 39 6.22 -13.49 25.48
N LEU A 40 5.46 -13.43 24.38
CA LEU A 40 4.46 -14.43 24.01
C LEU A 40 5.10 -15.82 23.89
N VAL A 41 6.20 -15.94 23.15
CA VAL A 41 6.90 -17.22 22.97
C VAL A 41 7.39 -17.79 24.31
N GLN A 42 7.99 -16.95 25.17
CA GLN A 42 8.42 -17.39 26.50
C GLN A 42 7.24 -17.85 27.35
N TYR A 43 6.14 -17.10 27.33
CA TYR A 43 4.94 -17.39 28.10
C TYR A 43 4.28 -18.71 27.68
N LEU A 44 4.16 -18.95 26.36
CA LEU A 44 3.60 -20.19 25.82
C LEU A 44 4.48 -21.42 26.10
N ARG A 45 5.82 -21.26 26.15
CA ARG A 45 6.75 -22.38 26.44
C ARG A 45 6.72 -22.83 27.89
N GLN A 46 6.40 -21.93 28.82
CA GLN A 46 6.44 -22.22 30.26
C GLN A 46 5.13 -22.80 30.79
N ARG A 47 4.12 -22.98 29.95
CA ARG A 47 2.76 -23.34 30.36
C ARG A 47 2.13 -24.36 29.43
N LYS A 48 1.24 -25.17 30.00
CA LYS A 48 0.34 -26.00 29.20
C LYS A 48 -0.69 -25.09 28.53
N MET A 49 -0.64 -25.03 27.20
CA MET A 49 -1.57 -24.24 26.41
C MET A 49 -2.97 -24.87 26.44
N PRO A 50 -4.04 -24.08 26.68
CA PRO A 50 -5.40 -24.52 26.38
C PRO A 50 -5.55 -24.88 24.89
N ASP A 51 -6.44 -25.81 24.55
CA ASP A 51 -6.59 -26.31 23.18
C ASP A 51 -6.87 -25.20 22.15
N VAL A 52 -7.68 -24.19 22.52
CA VAL A 52 -7.97 -23.03 21.67
C VAL A 52 -6.72 -22.18 21.40
N VAL A 53 -5.83 -22.04 22.39
CA VAL A 53 -4.56 -21.29 22.26
C VAL A 53 -3.59 -22.08 21.37
N LEU A 54 -3.49 -23.40 21.59
CA LEU A 54 -2.66 -24.27 20.76
C LEU A 54 -3.14 -24.30 19.30
N PHE A 55 -4.45 -24.45 19.07
CA PHE A 55 -5.05 -24.40 17.75
C PHE A 55 -4.75 -23.06 17.06
N SER A 56 -4.90 -21.95 17.78
CA SER A 56 -4.60 -20.62 17.27
C SER A 56 -3.12 -20.46 16.90
N LEU A 57 -2.20 -20.99 17.72
CA LEU A 57 -0.77 -21.01 17.42
C LEU A 57 -0.49 -21.79 16.13
N ILE A 58 -1.05 -22.99 16.00
CA ILE A 58 -0.86 -23.85 14.83
C ILE A 58 -1.37 -23.14 13.57
N VAL A 59 -2.61 -22.62 13.58
CA VAL A 59 -3.18 -21.95 12.41
C VAL A 59 -2.36 -20.72 12.03
N SER A 60 -1.98 -19.89 13.01
CA SER A 60 -1.11 -18.74 12.73
C SER A 60 0.20 -19.15 12.07
N LEU A 61 0.87 -20.18 12.60
CA LEU A 61 2.13 -20.68 12.04
C LEU A 61 1.94 -21.28 10.65
N VAL A 62 0.87 -22.03 10.41
CA VAL A 62 0.57 -22.60 9.09
C VAL A 62 0.46 -21.50 8.04
N TYR A 63 -0.34 -20.46 8.29
CA TYR A 63 -0.50 -19.35 7.34
C TYR A 63 0.81 -18.58 7.13
N ILE A 64 1.52 -18.26 8.21
CA ILE A 64 2.79 -17.51 8.13
C ILE A 64 3.85 -18.31 7.37
N ILE A 65 4.04 -19.59 7.70
CA ILE A 65 5.06 -20.45 7.06
C ILE A 65 4.69 -20.71 5.61
N PHE A 66 3.44 -21.09 5.34
CA PHE A 66 2.96 -21.37 3.97
C PHE A 66 3.22 -20.16 3.04
N PHE A 67 2.83 -18.96 3.47
CA PHE A 67 3.05 -17.75 2.66
C PHE A 67 4.46 -17.17 2.76
N SER A 68 5.30 -17.64 3.69
CA SER A 68 6.73 -17.32 3.69
C SER A 68 7.48 -18.08 2.59
N VAL A 69 7.01 -19.29 2.25
CA VAL A 69 7.60 -20.15 1.21
C VAL A 69 7.03 -19.88 -0.19
N SER A 70 5.86 -19.24 -0.30
CA SER A 70 5.30 -18.77 -1.59
C SER A 70 6.29 -17.86 -2.34
N SER A 71 6.35 -17.98 -3.66
CA SER A 71 7.20 -17.12 -4.50
C SER A 71 6.67 -15.69 -4.56
N THR A 72 5.34 -15.54 -4.66
CA THR A 72 4.67 -14.24 -4.62
C THR A 72 4.38 -13.82 -3.17
N LYS A 73 4.76 -12.61 -2.79
CA LYS A 73 4.61 -12.04 -1.45
C LYS A 73 3.68 -10.83 -1.47
N LEU A 74 2.41 -11.05 -1.13
CA LEU A 74 1.44 -9.96 -1.01
C LEU A 74 1.02 -9.70 0.45
N PRO A 75 0.85 -8.43 0.87
CA PRO A 75 0.48 -8.07 2.25
C PRO A 75 -0.82 -8.71 2.76
N ASN A 76 -1.75 -9.01 1.86
CA ASN A 76 -3.04 -9.63 2.20
C ASN A 76 -2.97 -11.14 2.37
N TYR A 77 -1.93 -11.82 1.87
CA TYR A 77 -1.84 -13.29 1.94
C TYR A 77 -1.85 -13.85 3.37
N PRO A 78 -1.04 -13.34 4.31
CA PRO A 78 -1.07 -13.85 5.67
C PRO A 78 -2.27 -13.33 6.49
N MET A 79 -3.14 -12.46 5.96
CA MET A 79 -4.22 -11.85 6.75
C MET A 79 -5.15 -12.85 7.48
N PRO A 80 -5.47 -14.04 6.95
CA PRO A 80 -6.29 -15.00 7.68
C PRO A 80 -5.68 -15.46 9.02
N CYS A 81 -4.39 -15.21 9.28
CA CYS A 81 -3.78 -15.52 10.58
C CYS A 81 -4.16 -14.54 11.70
N TYR A 82 -4.58 -13.30 11.38
CA TYR A 82 -4.76 -12.24 12.37
C TYR A 82 -5.78 -12.56 13.48
N PRO A 83 -6.96 -13.17 13.21
CA PRO A 83 -7.89 -13.55 14.27
C PRO A 83 -7.29 -14.53 15.29
N PHE A 84 -6.47 -15.47 14.82
CA PHE A 84 -5.80 -16.45 15.66
C PHE A 84 -4.65 -15.80 16.47
N VAL A 85 -3.90 -14.89 15.86
CA VAL A 85 -2.89 -14.12 16.62
C VAL A 85 -3.55 -13.24 17.67
N ALA A 86 -4.74 -12.69 17.42
CA ALA A 86 -5.49 -11.93 18.42
C ALA A 86 -5.85 -12.78 19.65
N VAL A 87 -6.20 -14.06 19.46
CA VAL A 87 -6.40 -15.01 20.58
C VAL A 87 -5.11 -15.21 21.38
N LEU A 88 -3.98 -15.40 20.71
CA LEU A 88 -2.67 -15.56 21.37
C LEU A 88 -2.28 -14.31 22.18
N LEU A 89 -2.48 -13.13 21.60
CA LEU A 89 -2.20 -11.86 22.27
C LEU A 89 -3.16 -11.62 23.45
N GLY A 90 -4.44 -11.97 23.30
CA GLY A 90 -5.42 -11.94 24.39
C GLY A 90 -5.01 -12.83 25.57
N TYR A 91 -4.54 -14.04 25.28
CA TYR A 91 -4.01 -14.96 26.30
C TYR A 91 -2.78 -14.40 27.02
N LEU A 92 -1.86 -13.75 26.29
CA LEU A 92 -0.73 -13.04 26.89
C LEU A 92 -1.18 -11.87 27.78
N LEU A 93 -2.11 -11.05 27.31
CA LEU A 93 -2.65 -9.91 28.06
C LEU A 93 -3.35 -10.38 29.34
N GLN A 94 -4.04 -11.52 29.31
CA GLN A 94 -4.61 -12.14 30.50
C GLN A 94 -3.52 -12.53 31.52
N GLY A 95 -2.42 -13.14 31.07
CA GLY A 95 -1.28 -13.44 31.95
C GLY A 95 -0.65 -12.18 32.55
N MET A 96 -0.59 -11.07 31.79
CA MET A 96 -0.14 -9.77 32.32
C MET A 96 -1.11 -9.18 33.35
N LEU A 97 -2.41 -9.29 33.11
CA LEU A 97 -3.48 -8.88 34.03
C LEU A 97 -3.38 -9.62 35.37
N GLN A 98 -3.11 -10.92 35.32
CA GLN A 98 -2.95 -11.80 36.47
C GLN A 98 -1.55 -11.70 37.11
N LYS A 99 -0.69 -10.80 36.62
CA LYS A 99 0.71 -10.59 37.08
C LYS A 99 1.61 -11.83 36.94
N GLU A 100 1.23 -12.77 36.08
CA GLU A 100 2.03 -13.96 35.76
C GLU A 100 3.19 -13.62 34.82
N VAL A 101 3.02 -12.56 34.03
CA VAL A 101 4.01 -12.06 33.08
C VAL A 101 4.18 -10.55 33.27
N ALA A 102 5.40 -10.12 33.52
CA ALA A 102 5.73 -8.71 33.55
C ALA A 102 5.95 -8.16 32.14
N TRP A 103 5.54 -6.91 31.93
CA TRP A 103 5.87 -6.15 30.73
C TRP A 103 7.38 -5.95 30.64
N LYS A 104 7.98 -6.29 29.49
CA LYS A 104 9.43 -6.22 29.30
C LYS A 104 9.86 -4.86 28.76
N LYS A 105 10.96 -4.29 29.29
CA LYS A 105 11.45 -2.95 28.89
C LYS A 105 11.83 -2.86 27.41
N TYR A 106 12.30 -3.96 26.80
CA TYR A 106 12.72 -3.97 25.39
C TYR A 106 11.57 -3.68 24.43
N THR A 107 10.31 -3.93 24.81
CA THR A 107 9.17 -3.68 23.93
C THR A 107 9.06 -2.17 23.62
N TRP A 108 9.32 -1.32 24.62
CA TRP A 108 9.34 0.13 24.42
C TRP A 108 10.47 0.57 23.51
N TRP A 109 11.65 -0.04 23.61
CA TRP A 109 12.75 0.26 22.69
C TRP A 109 12.39 -0.09 21.26
N ILE A 110 11.79 -1.26 21.01
CA ILE A 110 11.32 -1.66 19.67
C ILE A 110 10.29 -0.64 19.16
N LEU A 111 9.28 -0.31 19.96
CA LEU A 111 8.26 0.65 19.58
C LEU A 111 8.82 2.04 19.31
N MET A 112 9.76 2.52 20.14
CA MET A 112 10.40 3.83 19.96
C MET A 112 11.27 3.88 18.72
N VAL A 113 12.04 2.83 18.42
CA VAL A 113 12.85 2.76 17.20
C VAL A 113 11.95 2.82 15.97
N ILE A 114 10.88 2.02 15.93
CA ILE A 114 9.92 2.05 14.81
C ILE A 114 9.20 3.41 14.75
N GLY A 115 8.73 3.90 15.89
CA GLY A 115 8.01 5.17 15.99
C GLY A 115 8.84 6.37 15.56
N LEU A 116 10.14 6.39 15.83
CA LEU A 116 11.06 7.42 15.35
C LEU A 116 11.47 7.22 13.89
N ALA A 117 11.58 5.97 13.43
CA ALA A 117 11.93 5.68 12.05
C ALA A 117 10.84 6.16 11.07
N LEU A 118 9.56 6.03 11.40
CA LEU A 118 8.45 6.40 10.50
C LEU A 118 8.43 7.88 10.05
N PRO A 119 8.50 8.89 10.93
CA PRO A 119 8.56 10.29 10.50
C PRO A 119 9.82 10.60 9.67
N VAL A 120 10.97 10.02 10.06
CA VAL A 120 12.24 10.22 9.33
C VAL A 120 12.17 9.59 7.94
N ALA A 121 11.77 8.33 7.86
CA ALA A 121 11.61 7.59 6.61
C ALA A 121 10.55 8.23 5.72
N GLY A 122 9.42 8.67 6.28
CA GLY A 122 8.38 9.39 5.55
C GLY A 122 8.89 10.72 4.97
N TYR A 123 9.65 11.49 5.74
CA TYR A 123 10.23 12.75 5.26
C TYR A 123 11.23 12.52 4.13
N ILE A 124 12.11 11.53 4.28
CA ILE A 124 13.10 11.17 3.26
C ILE A 124 12.41 10.63 2.00
N ALA A 125 11.45 9.72 2.14
CA ALA A 125 10.73 9.10 1.03
C ALA A 125 9.97 10.13 0.19
N LEU A 126 9.25 11.06 0.84
CA LEU A 126 8.56 12.16 0.15
C LEU A 126 9.54 13.18 -0.47
N GLY A 127 10.81 13.17 -0.07
CA GLY A 127 11.86 13.97 -0.67
C GLY A 127 12.47 13.38 -1.95
N PHE A 128 12.32 12.08 -2.19
CA PHE A 128 12.87 11.43 -3.39
C PHE A 128 12.04 11.69 -4.65
N GLU A 129 10.74 11.93 -4.50
CA GLU A 129 9.86 12.23 -5.61
C GLU A 129 9.59 13.73 -5.72
N LYS A 130 9.89 14.31 -6.89
CA LYS A 130 9.63 15.73 -7.20
C LYS A 130 8.18 16.11 -6.93
N GLU A 131 7.25 15.19 -7.21
CA GLU A 131 5.81 15.35 -7.07
C GLU A 131 5.32 15.35 -5.62
N THR A 132 6.14 14.91 -4.65
CA THR A 132 5.74 14.88 -3.23
C THR A 132 6.62 15.75 -2.33
N THR A 133 7.65 16.37 -2.89
CA THR A 133 8.61 17.18 -2.12
C THR A 133 7.94 18.37 -1.43
N HIS A 134 6.92 18.98 -2.03
CA HIS A 134 6.18 20.11 -1.43
C HIS A 134 5.28 19.69 -0.26
N ILE A 135 4.90 18.41 -0.18
CA ILE A 135 4.08 17.86 0.92
C ILE A 135 4.89 17.07 1.95
N ARG A 136 6.22 17.04 1.85
CA ARG A 136 7.09 16.32 2.81
C ARG A 136 6.87 16.72 4.28
N TRP A 137 6.35 17.93 4.53
CA TRP A 137 5.99 18.42 5.87
C TRP A 137 4.94 17.54 6.56
N VAL A 138 4.12 16.81 5.81
CA VAL A 138 3.12 15.87 6.33
C VAL A 138 3.77 14.80 7.21
N ALA A 139 5.04 14.44 6.94
CA ALA A 139 5.78 13.50 7.77
C ALA A 139 5.95 13.96 9.23
N ALA A 140 5.92 15.28 9.49
CA ALA A 140 5.94 15.81 10.85
C ALA A 140 4.72 15.37 11.67
N GLY A 141 3.56 15.18 11.05
CA GLY A 141 2.37 14.68 11.75
C GLY A 141 2.53 13.24 12.24
N LEU A 142 3.44 12.44 11.65
CA LEU A 142 3.78 11.10 12.13
C LEU A 142 4.51 11.14 13.49
N LEU A 143 5.01 12.30 13.93
CA LEU A 143 5.58 12.48 15.28
C LEU A 143 4.57 12.22 16.40
N VAL A 144 3.26 12.22 16.11
CA VAL A 144 2.23 11.80 17.07
C VAL A 144 2.53 10.42 17.66
N LEU A 145 3.12 9.51 16.85
CA LEU A 145 3.45 8.16 17.27
C LEU A 145 4.58 8.13 18.32
N PRO A 146 5.81 8.61 18.07
CA PRO A 146 6.89 8.58 19.07
C PRO A 146 6.58 9.43 20.30
N ILE A 147 5.86 10.55 20.16
CA ILE A 147 5.43 11.38 21.30
C ILE A 147 4.44 10.60 22.18
N GLY A 148 3.41 10.00 21.57
CA GLY A 148 2.42 9.21 22.29
C GLY A 148 3.01 7.93 22.90
N LEU A 149 3.97 7.29 22.22
CA LEU A 149 4.71 6.14 22.74
C LEU A 149 5.56 6.51 23.97
N LEU A 150 6.28 7.64 23.92
CA LEU A 150 7.03 8.16 25.07
C LEU A 150 6.09 8.43 26.25
N TRP A 151 4.94 9.05 25.99
CA TRP A 151 3.93 9.31 27.01
C TRP A 151 3.36 8.01 27.60
N ALA A 152 3.00 7.04 26.77
CA ALA A 152 2.52 5.73 27.20
C ALA A 152 3.57 4.99 28.05
N MET A 153 4.85 5.10 27.70
CA MET A 153 5.97 4.55 28.47
C MET A 153 6.10 5.22 29.85
N LEU A 154 6.01 6.54 29.95
CA LEU A 154 6.06 7.27 31.23
C LEU A 154 4.90 6.88 32.14
N GLN A 155 3.72 6.67 31.57
CA GLN A 155 2.51 6.28 32.30
C GLN A 155 2.58 4.85 32.86
N GLN A 156 3.46 4.00 32.32
CA GLN A 156 3.71 2.66 32.87
C GLN A 156 4.22 2.69 34.31
N ARG A 157 4.97 3.74 34.70
CA ARG A 157 5.46 3.91 36.07
C ARG A 157 4.32 4.09 37.09
N LYS A 158 3.16 4.58 36.63
CA LYS A 158 1.97 4.80 37.46
C LYS A 158 1.07 3.57 37.45
N SER A 159 0.75 3.06 36.27
CA SER A 159 -0.09 1.88 36.08
C SER A 159 0.05 1.33 34.67
N TRP A 160 0.17 0.00 34.55
CA TRP A 160 0.22 -0.67 33.25
C TRP A 160 -1.09 -0.48 32.46
N GLN A 161 -2.24 -0.36 33.14
CA GLN A 161 -3.53 -0.10 32.49
C GLN A 161 -3.56 1.28 31.85
N GLN A 162 -3.01 2.28 32.52
CA GLN A 162 -2.90 3.63 31.96
C GLN A 162 -1.97 3.63 30.74
N SER A 163 -0.85 2.93 30.83
CA SER A 163 0.08 2.76 29.70
C SER A 163 -0.61 2.13 28.49
N LEU A 164 -1.39 1.05 28.68
CA LEU A 164 -2.12 0.38 27.61
C LEU A 164 -3.19 1.29 26.99
N ARG A 165 -3.92 2.08 27.80
CA ARG A 165 -4.89 3.07 27.30
C ARG A 165 -4.20 4.11 26.41
N TRP A 166 -3.09 4.68 26.87
CA TRP A 166 -2.33 5.67 26.09
C TRP A 166 -1.70 5.07 24.84
N LEU A 167 -1.27 3.81 24.89
CA LEU A 167 -0.79 3.08 23.71
C LEU A 167 -1.92 2.97 22.67
N GLY A 168 -3.13 2.57 23.09
CA GLY A 168 -4.31 2.50 22.22
C GLY A 168 -4.69 3.86 21.63
N ILE A 169 -4.75 4.92 22.45
CA ILE A 169 -5.03 6.29 21.99
C ILE A 169 -3.98 6.75 20.97
N THR A 170 -2.70 6.53 21.25
CA THR A 170 -1.60 6.91 20.36
C THR A 170 -1.73 6.26 18.99
N TYR A 171 -1.97 4.95 18.96
CA TYR A 171 -2.15 4.22 17.69
C TYR A 171 -3.43 4.63 16.97
N PHE A 172 -4.51 4.91 17.69
CA PHE A 172 -5.73 5.44 17.09
C PHE A 172 -5.46 6.79 16.41
N LEU A 173 -4.85 7.74 17.12
CA LEU A 173 -4.52 9.07 16.58
C LEU A 173 -3.55 8.98 15.40
N PHE A 174 -2.52 8.13 15.49
CA PHE A 174 -1.61 7.86 14.40
C PHE A 174 -2.35 7.34 13.16
N ASN A 175 -3.21 6.32 13.31
CA ASN A 175 -3.96 5.76 12.18
C ASN A 175 -4.98 6.76 11.61
N ALA A 176 -5.66 7.52 12.47
CA ALA A 176 -6.61 8.55 12.05
C ALA A 176 -5.91 9.65 11.22
N PHE A 177 -4.75 10.13 11.68
CA PHE A 177 -3.92 11.07 10.93
C PHE A 177 -3.41 10.45 9.62
N PHE A 178 -2.84 9.24 9.69
CA PHE A 178 -2.22 8.59 8.55
C PHE A 178 -3.25 8.32 7.45
N LEU A 179 -4.38 7.69 7.78
CA LEU A 179 -5.42 7.33 6.81
C LEU A 179 -6.29 8.52 6.40
N GLY A 180 -6.55 9.45 7.31
CA GLY A 180 -7.44 10.59 7.06
C GLY A 180 -6.77 11.78 6.38
N ILE A 181 -5.47 11.96 6.57
CA ILE A 181 -4.73 13.15 6.10
C ILE A 181 -3.51 12.76 5.28
N ALA A 182 -2.57 12.01 5.85
CA ALA A 182 -1.28 11.79 5.22
C ALA A 182 -1.38 10.99 3.91
N TYR A 183 -2.04 9.84 3.94
CA TYR A 183 -2.23 8.98 2.78
C TYR A 183 -3.02 9.68 1.66
N PRO A 184 -4.18 10.32 1.91
CA PRO A 184 -4.89 11.07 0.88
C PRO A 184 -4.08 12.22 0.25
N LEU A 185 -3.27 12.94 1.04
CA LEU A 185 -2.43 14.01 0.51
C LEU A 185 -1.37 13.50 -0.46
N VAL A 186 -0.73 12.38 -0.13
CA VAL A 186 0.24 11.72 -1.01
C VAL A 186 -0.47 11.14 -2.24
N TYR A 187 -1.59 10.45 -2.04
CA TYR A 187 -2.36 9.81 -3.11
C TYR A 187 -2.84 10.81 -4.17
N ARG A 188 -3.21 12.05 -3.76
CA ARG A 188 -3.61 13.11 -4.71
C ARG A 188 -2.51 13.54 -5.68
N GLN A 189 -1.25 13.20 -5.43
CA GLN A 189 -0.14 13.44 -6.36
C GLN A 189 -0.01 12.33 -7.41
N ASN A 190 -0.79 11.25 -7.32
CA ASN A 190 -0.76 10.16 -8.28
C ASN A 190 -1.28 10.64 -9.66
N PRO A 191 -0.63 10.25 -10.78
CA PRO A 191 -1.05 10.62 -12.13
C PRO A 191 -2.52 10.35 -12.41
N VAL A 192 -3.07 9.25 -11.91
CA VAL A 192 -4.48 8.88 -12.11
C VAL A 192 -5.42 9.94 -11.53
N THR A 193 -5.15 10.41 -10.31
CA THR A 193 -5.94 11.47 -9.67
C THR A 193 -5.76 12.81 -10.36
N LEU A 194 -4.54 13.15 -10.80
CA LEU A 194 -4.25 14.40 -11.50
C LEU A 194 -4.89 14.47 -12.90
N MET A 195 -4.98 13.34 -13.59
CA MET A 195 -5.55 13.25 -14.94
C MET A 195 -7.08 13.09 -14.92
N GLN A 196 -7.66 12.63 -13.81
CA GLN A 196 -9.10 12.36 -13.68
C GLN A 196 -9.99 13.55 -14.11
N PRO A 197 -9.75 14.81 -13.73
CA PRO A 197 -10.57 15.93 -14.19
C PRO A 197 -10.56 16.11 -15.70
N LEU A 198 -9.41 15.91 -16.36
CA LEU A 198 -9.26 16.00 -17.81
C LEU A 198 -10.02 14.89 -18.52
N LEU A 199 -10.03 13.69 -17.93
CA LEU A 199 -10.73 12.53 -18.48
C LEU A 199 -12.24 12.62 -18.28
N GLN A 200 -12.73 13.37 -17.28
CA GLN A 200 -14.16 13.52 -17.00
C GLN A 200 -14.79 14.73 -17.70
N GLN A 201 -14.03 15.81 -17.88
CA GLN A 201 -14.54 17.04 -18.47
C GLN A 201 -14.84 16.86 -19.97
N GLY A 202 -16.11 17.00 -20.35
CA GLY A 202 -16.54 16.89 -21.74
C GLY A 202 -16.68 15.46 -22.28
N LYS A 203 -16.57 14.43 -21.41
CA LYS A 203 -16.67 13.01 -21.76
C LYS A 203 -15.81 12.61 -22.99
N PRO A 204 -14.50 12.92 -22.97
CA PRO A 204 -13.60 12.57 -24.06
C PRO A 204 -13.55 11.06 -24.29
N VAL A 205 -13.22 10.66 -25.51
CA VAL A 205 -12.87 9.26 -25.79
C VAL A 205 -11.47 9.01 -25.23
N VAL A 206 -11.35 8.00 -24.38
CA VAL A 206 -10.08 7.62 -23.76
C VAL A 206 -9.64 6.28 -24.33
N VAL A 207 -8.39 6.18 -24.78
CA VAL A 207 -7.78 4.97 -25.34
C VAL A 207 -6.49 4.68 -24.60
N ALA A 208 -6.21 3.42 -24.28
CA ALA A 208 -4.91 3.01 -23.78
C ALA A 208 -4.03 2.49 -24.93
N TYR A 209 -2.73 2.78 -24.88
CA TYR A 209 -1.76 2.21 -25.82
C TYR A 209 -0.79 1.29 -25.09
N LYS A 210 -0.85 -0.01 -25.44
CA LYS A 210 -0.13 -1.12 -24.80
C LYS A 210 -0.32 -1.13 -23.28
N ASP A 211 0.67 -0.61 -22.54
CA ASP A 211 0.70 -0.62 -21.08
C ASP A 211 0.31 0.74 -20.51
N PHE A 212 -0.40 0.71 -19.38
CA PHE A 212 -0.84 1.90 -18.67
C PHE A 212 -1.01 1.58 -17.17
N ASN A 213 -1.22 2.61 -16.35
CA ASN A 213 -1.52 2.41 -14.93
C ASN A 213 -2.93 1.79 -14.76
N PRO A 214 -3.07 0.57 -14.20
CA PRO A 214 -4.35 -0.13 -14.12
C PRO A 214 -5.39 0.61 -13.27
N ALA A 215 -4.98 1.51 -12.38
CA ALA A 215 -5.91 2.32 -11.59
C ALA A 215 -6.77 3.26 -12.46
N PHE A 216 -6.40 3.55 -13.72
CA PHE A 216 -7.28 4.24 -14.66
C PHE A 216 -8.58 3.48 -14.95
N LEU A 217 -8.57 2.13 -14.92
CA LEU A 217 -9.79 1.35 -15.12
C LEU A 217 -10.84 1.64 -14.05
N PHE A 218 -10.41 1.96 -12.83
CA PHE A 218 -11.33 2.22 -11.72
C PHE A 218 -11.66 3.71 -11.54
N ASN A 219 -10.87 4.61 -12.15
CA ASN A 219 -10.96 6.06 -11.92
C ASN A 219 -11.36 6.88 -13.15
N ALA A 220 -11.41 6.29 -14.35
CA ALA A 220 -11.93 6.92 -15.57
C ALA A 220 -13.48 6.97 -15.56
N PRO A 221 -14.12 7.97 -16.18
CA PRO A 221 -15.58 8.14 -16.17
C PRO A 221 -16.33 6.96 -16.80
N ASP A 222 -17.47 6.59 -16.20
CA ASP A 222 -18.69 5.84 -16.62
C ASP A 222 -18.65 4.76 -17.73
N ALA A 223 -17.48 4.40 -18.25
CA ALA A 223 -17.22 3.31 -19.19
C ALA A 223 -15.98 2.49 -18.77
N ALA A 224 -15.61 2.58 -17.48
CA ALA A 224 -14.48 1.95 -16.79
C ALA A 224 -14.15 0.49 -17.17
N TRP A 225 -15.13 -0.30 -17.61
CA TRP A 225 -14.94 -1.70 -18.04
C TRP A 225 -14.53 -1.87 -19.51
N ARG A 226 -14.41 -0.78 -20.27
CA ARG A 226 -14.18 -0.79 -21.73
C ARG A 226 -13.15 0.25 -22.16
N LEU A 227 -12.06 0.45 -21.41
CA LEU A 227 -10.93 1.22 -21.93
C LEU A 227 -10.34 0.43 -23.11
N PRO A 228 -10.51 0.87 -24.37
CA PRO A 228 -9.96 0.15 -25.50
C PRO A 228 -8.43 0.22 -25.43
N VAL A 229 -7.77 -0.93 -25.49
CA VAL A 229 -6.31 -1.04 -25.48
C VAL A 229 -5.84 -1.32 -26.90
N ALA A 230 -5.13 -0.38 -27.50
CA ALA A 230 -4.46 -0.58 -28.78
C ALA A 230 -3.10 -1.26 -28.57
N THR A 231 -2.88 -2.39 -29.25
CA THR A 231 -1.64 -3.18 -29.19
C THR A 231 -0.54 -2.65 -30.10
N ASP A 232 -0.91 -1.90 -31.15
CA ASP A 232 -0.02 -1.37 -32.17
C ASP A 232 -0.50 0.01 -32.67
N THR A 233 0.38 0.72 -33.37
CA THR A 233 0.13 2.10 -33.81
C THR A 233 -0.93 2.21 -34.91
N SER A 234 -1.14 1.16 -35.70
CA SER A 234 -2.15 1.14 -36.75
C SER A 234 -3.56 1.01 -36.15
N THR A 235 -3.72 0.13 -35.16
CA THR A 235 -4.93 -0.01 -34.36
C THR A 235 -5.22 1.29 -33.60
N LEU A 236 -4.21 1.90 -32.99
CA LEU A 236 -4.36 3.19 -32.31
C LEU A 236 -4.87 4.28 -33.26
N ARG A 237 -4.24 4.43 -34.43
CA ARG A 237 -4.66 5.38 -35.46
C ARG A 237 -6.10 5.12 -35.91
N GLN A 238 -6.47 3.86 -36.16
CA GLN A 238 -7.82 3.50 -36.59
C GLN A 238 -8.86 3.89 -35.54
N ILE A 239 -8.62 3.59 -34.25
CA ILE A 239 -9.54 3.93 -33.17
C ILE A 239 -9.67 5.46 -33.05
N CYS A 240 -8.55 6.18 -33.02
CA CYS A 240 -8.58 7.63 -32.86
C CYS A 240 -9.25 8.33 -34.05
N THR A 241 -8.88 7.99 -35.29
CA THR A 241 -9.49 8.57 -36.49
C THR A 241 -10.99 8.26 -36.57
N THR A 242 -11.40 7.03 -36.27
CA THR A 242 -12.82 6.62 -36.33
C THR A 242 -13.68 7.40 -35.33
N ASN A 243 -13.21 7.58 -34.09
CA ASN A 243 -13.95 8.35 -33.09
C ASN A 243 -13.92 9.86 -33.41
N PHE A 244 -12.80 10.38 -33.93
CA PHE A 244 -12.71 11.77 -34.36
C PHE A 244 -13.72 12.09 -35.46
N LEU A 245 -13.88 11.20 -36.45
CA LEU A 245 -14.86 11.35 -37.54
C LEU A 245 -16.32 11.24 -37.07
N LYS A 246 -16.59 10.63 -35.91
CA LYS A 246 -17.94 10.57 -35.31
C LYS A 246 -18.36 11.87 -34.61
N GLY A 247 -17.49 12.88 -34.58
CA GLY A 247 -17.76 14.17 -33.93
C GLY A 247 -17.22 14.26 -32.50
N ASP A 248 -16.48 13.26 -32.02
CA ASP A 248 -15.80 13.33 -30.73
C ASP A 248 -14.59 14.25 -30.83
N SER A 249 -14.74 15.47 -30.31
CA SER A 249 -13.76 16.55 -30.46
C SER A 249 -12.52 16.42 -29.58
N VAL A 250 -12.53 15.55 -28.57
CA VAL A 250 -11.41 15.35 -27.66
C VAL A 250 -11.17 13.85 -27.44
N ILE A 251 -10.01 13.39 -27.90
CA ILE A 251 -9.55 12.01 -27.72
C ILE A 251 -8.24 12.06 -26.94
N TYR A 252 -8.22 11.37 -25.81
CA TYR A 252 -7.04 11.19 -24.98
C TYR A 252 -6.48 9.78 -25.11
N ILE A 253 -5.16 9.69 -25.12
CA ILE A 253 -4.42 8.44 -25.17
C ILE A 253 -3.57 8.34 -23.90
N ILE A 254 -3.75 7.27 -23.15
CA ILE A 254 -2.98 6.97 -21.95
C ILE A 254 -1.91 5.94 -22.32
N SER A 255 -0.67 6.21 -22.00
CA SER A 255 0.44 5.27 -22.20
C SER A 255 1.58 5.53 -21.21
N ARG A 256 2.72 4.91 -21.44
CA ARG A 256 3.94 5.09 -20.67
C ARG A 256 5.03 5.75 -21.53
N THR A 257 5.92 6.47 -20.86
CA THR A 257 7.04 7.18 -21.50
C THR A 257 7.94 6.28 -22.35
N ASP A 258 8.13 5.02 -21.98
CA ASP A 258 8.92 4.04 -22.74
C ASP A 258 8.28 3.62 -24.07
N LYS A 259 6.98 3.91 -24.26
CA LYS A 259 6.24 3.63 -25.51
C LYS A 259 6.08 4.86 -26.42
N LEU A 260 6.54 6.04 -25.97
CA LEU A 260 6.40 7.29 -26.73
C LEU A 260 7.06 7.25 -28.10
N GLN A 261 8.25 6.65 -28.20
CA GLN A 261 9.00 6.58 -29.46
C GLN A 261 8.25 5.81 -30.55
N GLU A 262 7.42 4.85 -30.17
CA GLU A 262 6.61 4.08 -31.13
C GLU A 262 5.52 4.93 -31.78
N MET A 263 5.07 5.98 -31.09
CA MET A 263 4.02 6.89 -31.57
C MET A 263 4.58 8.05 -32.42
N ASN A 264 5.87 8.05 -32.73
CA ASN A 264 6.48 9.03 -33.61
C ASN A 264 5.82 9.00 -35.01
N GLY A 265 5.29 10.14 -35.44
CA GLY A 265 4.55 10.27 -36.70
C GLY A 265 3.04 10.07 -36.58
N LEU A 266 2.51 9.81 -35.38
CA LEU A 266 1.09 10.02 -35.08
C LEU A 266 0.84 11.49 -34.74
N PRO A 267 -0.34 12.03 -35.07
CA PRO A 267 -0.67 13.41 -34.80
C PRO A 267 -1.18 13.57 -33.36
N VAL A 268 -0.26 13.34 -32.41
CA VAL A 268 -0.50 13.38 -30.96
C VAL A 268 0.43 14.39 -30.31
N PHE A 269 -0.03 15.03 -29.24
CA PHE A 269 0.81 15.89 -28.42
C PHE A 269 0.64 15.58 -26.94
N GLU A 270 1.71 15.78 -26.17
CA GLU A 270 1.71 15.53 -24.73
C GLU A 270 0.93 16.62 -23.99
N VAL A 271 -0.02 16.18 -23.17
CA VAL A 271 -0.83 17.04 -22.30
C VAL A 271 -0.26 17.05 -20.90
N LEU A 272 0.08 15.87 -20.39
CA LEU A 272 0.62 15.70 -19.04
C LEU A 272 1.49 14.45 -18.94
N GLN A 273 2.67 14.60 -18.36
CA GLN A 273 3.57 13.51 -17.99
C GLN A 273 3.79 13.53 -16.48
N LYS A 274 3.53 12.39 -15.82
CA LYS A 274 3.69 12.25 -14.36
C LYS A 274 4.16 10.85 -14.00
N ARG A 275 5.13 10.79 -13.07
CA ARG A 275 5.67 9.53 -12.57
C ARG A 275 4.63 8.81 -11.72
N ASP A 276 4.51 7.49 -11.88
CA ASP A 276 3.67 6.68 -11.00
C ASP A 276 4.30 6.63 -9.61
N LEU A 277 3.55 7.07 -8.59
CA LEU A 277 4.07 7.11 -7.23
C LEU A 277 4.41 5.71 -6.73
N PHE A 278 5.63 5.54 -6.20
CA PHE A 278 6.15 4.27 -5.70
C PHE A 278 6.31 3.17 -6.76
N GLU A 279 6.23 3.53 -8.04
CA GLU A 279 6.52 2.62 -9.16
C GLU A 279 7.62 3.21 -10.05
N TYR A 280 8.22 2.36 -10.89
CA TYR A 280 9.21 2.79 -11.87
C TYR A 280 8.63 3.54 -13.09
N PRO A 281 7.46 3.17 -13.66
CA PRO A 281 6.94 3.79 -14.86
C PRO A 281 6.58 5.27 -14.69
N THR A 282 6.54 5.97 -15.81
CA THR A 282 5.98 7.32 -15.91
C THR A 282 4.81 7.29 -16.89
N THR A 283 3.64 7.64 -16.37
CA THR A 283 2.40 7.75 -17.14
C THR A 283 2.40 9.03 -17.95
N VAL A 284 1.94 8.91 -19.20
CA VAL A 284 1.78 10.01 -20.14
C VAL A 284 0.34 10.05 -20.65
N LEU A 285 -0.22 11.25 -20.68
CA LEU A 285 -1.48 11.59 -21.30
C LEU A 285 -1.20 12.38 -22.59
N LEU A 286 -1.60 11.82 -23.71
CA LEU A 286 -1.51 12.46 -25.02
C LEU A 286 -2.90 12.85 -25.49
N ARG A 287 -2.99 13.90 -26.31
CA ARG A 287 -4.22 14.26 -27.02
C ARG A 287 -4.03 14.07 -28.51
N TRP A 288 -5.01 13.43 -29.14
CA TRP A 288 -5.07 13.32 -30.60
C TRP A 288 -5.48 14.65 -31.20
N GLN A 289 -4.77 15.08 -32.24
CA GLN A 289 -5.09 16.28 -33.00
C GLN A 289 -5.10 15.87 -34.47
N ALA A 290 -6.26 15.71 -35.11
CA ALA A 290 -6.24 15.57 -36.55
C ALA A 290 -5.60 16.82 -37.17
N LYS A 291 -4.68 16.66 -38.12
CA LYS A 291 -4.37 17.76 -39.03
C LYS A 291 -5.67 18.10 -39.74
N ASN A 292 -6.07 19.38 -39.72
CA ASN A 292 -6.92 19.89 -40.79
C ASN A 292 -6.08 19.75 -42.06
N GLU A 293 -6.23 18.63 -42.76
CA GLU A 293 -5.84 18.55 -44.16
C GLU A 293 -6.85 19.43 -44.92
N ASN A 294 -6.49 20.72 -45.01
CA ASN A 294 -7.05 21.62 -46.02
C ASN A 294 -6.46 21.26 -47.39
#